data_AF-A0A1B8D840-F1
#
_entry.id   AF-A0A1B8D840-F1
#
_cell.length_a   1.000
_cell.length_b   1.000
_cell.length_c   1.000
_cell.angle_alpha   90.00
_cell.angle_beta   90.00
_cell.angle_gamma   90.00
#
_symmetry.space_group_name_H-M   'P 1'
#
loop_
_entity.id
_entity.type
_entity.pdbx_description
1 polymer ?
#
loop_
_entity_poly.entity_id
_entity_poly.type
_entity_poly.pdbx_seq_one_letter_code
_entity_poly.pdbx_strand_id
1 'polypeptide(L)'
;MAGKGKWIVEGYLPLAIPVFKKHGILGYTLFVTPPTLNSAMKEGLGRYRPAWDFADFDCFIEYVVSDTQSIKNVMADPEWLGAVKDEEHWVNTSKALATVGYATQYLLPSGETVNLPK
;
A
#
# COMPACT_ATOMS: atom_id res chain seq x y z
N MET A 1 -2.66 -1.33 -16.75
CA MET A 1 -3.23 -1.97 -15.54
C MET A 1 -4.61 -2.50 -15.90
N ALA A 2 -4.90 -3.78 -15.65
CA ALA A 2 -6.24 -4.34 -15.85
C ALA A 2 -6.95 -4.48 -14.50
N GLY A 3 -8.28 -4.27 -14.45
CA GLY A 3 -9.09 -4.45 -13.24
C GLY A 3 -8.84 -3.42 -12.13
N LYS A 4 -8.83 -3.88 -10.86
CA LYS A 4 -8.86 -3.07 -9.62
C LYS A 4 -7.80 -1.97 -9.54
N GLY A 5 -6.56 -2.22 -9.98
CA GLY A 5 -5.49 -1.22 -9.97
C GLY A 5 -5.80 0.01 -10.83
N LYS A 6 -6.63 -0.15 -11.87
CA LYS A 6 -7.08 0.96 -12.72
C LYS A 6 -8.04 1.88 -11.97
N TRP A 7 -9.01 1.33 -11.23
CA TRP A 7 -9.93 2.15 -10.42
C TRP A 7 -9.20 2.89 -9.30
N ILE A 8 -8.24 2.26 -8.63
CA ILE A 8 -7.45 2.92 -7.59
C ILE A 8 -6.79 4.18 -8.18
N VAL A 9 -6.12 4.06 -9.33
CA VAL A 9 -5.34 5.16 -9.92
C VAL A 9 -6.22 6.21 -10.61
N GLU A 10 -7.28 5.81 -11.32
CA GLU A 10 -8.07 6.73 -12.15
C GLU A 10 -9.31 7.28 -11.42
N GLY A 11 -9.84 6.56 -10.43
CA GLY A 11 -11.05 6.94 -9.69
C GLY A 11 -10.74 7.43 -8.28
N TYR A 12 -10.11 6.58 -7.48
CA TYR A 12 -9.91 6.83 -6.04
C TYR A 12 -8.81 7.87 -5.75
N LEU A 13 -7.60 7.69 -6.29
CA LEU A 13 -6.47 8.57 -5.97
C LEU A 13 -6.69 10.05 -6.31
N PRO A 14 -7.32 10.43 -7.43
CA PRO A 14 -7.60 11.84 -7.72
C PRO A 14 -8.46 12.53 -6.65
N LEU A 15 -9.34 11.77 -5.98
CA LEU A 15 -10.21 12.27 -4.92
C LEU A 15 -9.53 12.20 -3.54
N ALA A 16 -8.77 11.13 -3.28
CA ALA A 16 -8.15 10.88 -1.98
C ALA A 16 -6.90 11.71 -1.72
N ILE A 17 -6.06 11.94 -2.75
CA ILE A 17 -4.77 12.66 -2.59
C ILE A 17 -4.94 14.09 -2.04
N PRO A 18 -5.92 14.91 -2.48
CA PRO A 18 -6.19 16.20 -1.84
C PRO A 18 -6.46 16.09 -0.34
N VAL A 19 -7.26 15.10 0.07
CA VAL A 19 -7.60 14.85 1.48
C VAL A 19 -6.38 14.40 2.28
N PHE A 20 -5.54 13.55 1.69
CA PHE A 20 -4.28 13.11 2.30
C PHE A 20 -3.34 14.29 2.57
N LYS A 21 -3.20 15.19 1.59
CA LYS A 21 -2.40 16.41 1.75
C LYS A 21 -2.98 17.32 2.84
N LYS A 22 -4.30 17.50 2.88
CA LYS A 22 -5.00 18.30 3.88
C LYS A 22 -4.73 17.82 5.31
N HIS A 23 -4.63 16.51 5.53
CA HIS A 23 -4.46 15.91 6.86
C HIS A 23 -3.02 15.44 7.17
N GLY A 24 -2.05 15.85 6.35
CA GLY A 24 -0.63 15.66 6.65
C GLY A 24 -0.10 14.24 6.43
N ILE A 25 -0.69 13.47 5.53
CA ILE A 25 -0.07 12.22 5.05
C ILE A 25 1.20 12.60 4.27
N LEU A 26 2.34 12.05 4.70
CA LEU A 26 3.67 12.40 4.19
C LEU A 26 4.03 11.62 2.93
N GLY A 27 3.50 10.42 2.81
CA GLY A 27 3.75 9.53 1.68
C GLY A 27 2.61 8.56 1.47
N TYR A 28 2.39 8.22 0.20
CA TYR A 28 1.41 7.23 -0.21
C TYR A 28 2.02 6.38 -1.32
N THR A 29 2.07 5.07 -1.13
CA THR A 29 2.59 4.12 -2.13
C THR A 29 1.51 3.09 -2.45
N LEU A 30 1.33 2.82 -3.76
CA LEU A 30 0.57 1.67 -4.25
C LEU A 30 1.54 0.67 -4.87
N PHE A 31 1.72 -0.47 -4.23
CA PHE A 31 2.50 -1.58 -4.75
C PHE A 31 1.56 -2.69 -5.24
N VAL A 32 1.45 -2.87 -6.55
CA VAL A 32 0.60 -3.90 -7.15
C VAL A 32 1.35 -5.23 -7.28
N THR A 33 0.65 -6.33 -7.08
CA THR A 33 1.20 -7.70 -7.13
C THR A 33 0.52 -8.53 -8.21
N PRO A 34 0.83 -8.30 -9.51
CA PRO A 34 0.24 -9.06 -10.60
C PRO A 34 0.43 -10.57 -10.40
N PRO A 35 -0.61 -11.41 -10.58
CA PRO A 35 -0.50 -12.86 -10.40
C PRO A 35 0.62 -13.49 -11.22
N THR A 36 0.91 -12.94 -12.40
CA THR A 36 2.00 -13.40 -13.28
C THR A 36 3.38 -13.23 -12.64
N LEU A 37 3.64 -12.08 -12.00
CA LEU A 37 4.91 -11.82 -11.31
C LEU A 37 5.00 -12.61 -10.00
N ASN A 38 3.91 -12.62 -9.22
CA ASN A 38 3.89 -13.25 -7.91
C ASN A 38 4.03 -14.78 -8.03
N SER A 39 3.35 -15.40 -9.00
CA SER A 39 3.43 -16.86 -9.24
C SER A 39 4.80 -17.27 -9.77
N ALA A 40 5.39 -16.50 -10.68
CA ALA A 40 6.74 -16.79 -11.19
C ALA A 40 7.78 -16.73 -10.08
N MET A 41 7.69 -15.74 -9.19
CA MET A 41 8.55 -15.64 -8.02
C MET A 41 8.31 -16.79 -7.04
N LYS A 42 7.06 -17.18 -6.78
CA LYS A 42 6.74 -18.33 -5.91
C LYS A 42 7.36 -19.63 -6.42
N GLU A 43 7.26 -19.90 -7.72
CA GLU A 43 7.83 -21.12 -8.31
C GLU A 43 9.36 -21.15 -8.23
N GLY A 44 10.01 -20.02 -8.54
CA GLY A 44 11.47 -19.91 -8.49
C GLY A 44 12.01 -19.97 -7.06
N LEU A 45 11.47 -19.12 -6.18
CA LEU A 45 11.95 -18.98 -4.81
C LEU A 45 11.54 -20.16 -3.93
N GLY A 46 10.39 -20.78 -4.18
CA GLY A 46 9.88 -21.93 -3.42
C GLY A 46 10.83 -23.14 -3.46
N ARG A 47 11.67 -23.24 -4.50
CA ARG A 47 12.74 -24.26 -4.59
C ARG A 47 13.82 -24.06 -3.52
N TYR A 48 14.08 -22.81 -3.13
CA TYR A 48 15.11 -22.42 -2.15
C TYR A 48 14.54 -22.14 -0.75
N ARG A 49 13.25 -21.84 -0.68
CA ARG A 49 12.51 -21.47 0.53
C ARG A 49 11.15 -22.20 0.57
N PRO A 50 11.14 -23.54 0.72
CA PRO A 50 9.92 -24.34 0.58
C PRO A 50 8.88 -24.09 1.68
N ALA A 51 9.28 -23.52 2.82
CA ALA A 51 8.38 -23.18 3.92
C ALA A 51 7.79 -21.77 3.83
N TRP A 52 8.14 -20.98 2.80
CA TRP A 52 7.63 -19.62 2.65
C TRP A 52 6.34 -19.60 1.85
N ASP A 53 5.33 -18.97 2.42
CA ASP A 53 4.13 -18.60 1.68
C ASP A 53 4.28 -17.21 1.06
N PHE A 54 3.56 -17.02 -0.04
CA PHE A 54 3.48 -15.74 -0.74
C PHE A 54 2.11 -15.15 -0.49
N ALA A 55 2.08 -13.87 -0.15
CA ALA A 55 0.85 -13.14 0.05
C ALA A 55 -0.01 -13.17 -1.23
N ASP A 56 -1.30 -13.42 -1.06
CA ASP A 56 -2.29 -13.51 -2.14
C ASP A 56 -3.04 -12.19 -2.36
N PHE A 57 -2.55 -11.09 -1.79
CA PHE A 57 -3.10 -9.75 -2.01
C PHE A 57 -2.86 -9.29 -3.45
N ASP A 58 -3.79 -8.48 -3.97
CA ASP A 58 -3.69 -7.83 -5.28
C ASP A 58 -2.77 -6.60 -5.27
N CYS A 59 -2.60 -5.99 -4.08
CA CYS A 59 -1.72 -4.85 -3.84
C CYS A 59 -1.46 -4.63 -2.34
N PHE A 60 -0.44 -3.83 -2.07
CA PHE A 60 -0.16 -3.20 -0.79
C PHE A 60 -0.32 -1.69 -0.93
N ILE A 61 -0.96 -1.07 0.05
CA ILE A 61 -1.06 0.38 0.17
C ILE A 61 -0.31 0.78 1.42
N GLU A 62 0.66 1.68 1.28
CA GLU A 62 1.45 2.18 2.39
C GLU A 62 1.22 3.68 2.58
N TYR A 63 0.95 4.06 3.83
CA TYR A 63 0.85 5.44 4.26
C TYR A 63 2.06 5.76 5.14
N VAL A 64 2.77 6.85 4.84
CA VAL A 64 3.76 7.42 5.74
C VAL A 64 3.10 8.58 6.47
N VAL A 65 3.08 8.49 7.81
CA VAL A 65 2.45 9.50 8.67
C VAL A 65 3.40 9.87 9.80
N SER A 66 3.33 11.11 10.27
CA SER A 66 4.01 11.54 11.50
C SER A 66 3.27 11.06 12.76
N ASP A 67 1.94 10.93 12.67
CA ASP A 67 1.07 10.47 13.75
C ASP A 67 -0.17 9.74 13.20
N THR A 68 -0.66 8.76 13.95
CA THR A 68 -1.88 8.01 13.63
C THR A 68 -3.14 8.88 13.63
N GLN A 69 -3.13 10.04 14.29
CA GLN A 69 -4.24 10.98 14.24
C GLN A 69 -4.51 11.50 12.81
N SER A 70 -3.49 11.61 11.96
CA SER A 70 -3.69 11.97 10.55
C SER A 70 -4.63 11.01 9.83
N ILE A 71 -4.52 9.70 10.09
CA ILE A 71 -5.42 8.70 9.49
C ILE A 71 -6.85 8.87 10.02
N LYS A 72 -7.03 9.12 11.31
CA LYS A 72 -8.35 9.39 11.89
C LYS A 72 -9.00 10.63 11.29
N ASN A 73 -8.22 11.68 11.07
CA ASN A 73 -8.71 12.92 10.46
C ASN A 73 -9.11 12.70 8.99
N VAL A 74 -8.35 11.90 8.23
CA VAL A 74 -8.75 11.47 6.88
C VAL A 74 -10.08 10.72 6.92
N MET A 75 -10.22 9.71 7.79
CA MET A 75 -11.45 8.91 7.87
C MET A 75 -12.69 9.72 8.26
N ALA A 76 -12.51 10.81 9.00
CA ALA A 76 -13.59 11.72 9.40
C ALA A 76 -13.91 12.80 8.33
N ASP A 77 -13.11 12.90 7.26
CA ASP A 77 -13.31 13.93 6.23
C ASP A 77 -14.47 13.56 5.29
N PRO A 78 -15.47 14.44 5.09
CA PRO A 78 -16.56 14.19 4.16
C PRO A 78 -16.10 13.93 2.71
N GLU A 79 -15.00 14.56 2.27
CA GLU A 79 -14.43 14.35 0.94
C GLU A 79 -13.82 12.94 0.82
N TRP A 80 -13.26 12.41 1.91
CA TRP A 80 -12.80 11.02 1.97
C TRP A 80 -13.96 10.04 1.81
N LEU A 81 -15.08 10.25 2.51
CA LEU A 81 -16.28 9.41 2.37
C LEU A 81 -16.79 9.40 0.92
N GLY A 82 -16.68 10.54 0.22
CA GLY A 82 -16.96 10.63 -1.21
C GLY A 82 -15.98 9.83 -2.08
N ALA A 83 -14.69 9.80 -1.73
CA ALA A 83 -13.65 9.07 -2.45
C ALA A 83 -13.81 7.54 -2.34
N VAL A 84 -14.29 7.03 -1.20
CA VAL A 84 -14.48 5.58 -0.95
C VAL A 84 -15.90 5.07 -1.19
N LYS A 85 -16.81 5.92 -1.68
CA LYS A 85 -18.23 5.57 -1.84
C LYS A 85 -18.50 4.29 -2.64
N ASP A 86 -17.62 3.98 -3.60
CA ASP A 86 -17.76 2.81 -4.49
C ASP A 86 -16.74 1.71 -4.17
N GLU A 87 -15.96 1.85 -3.09
CA GLU A 87 -14.81 0.97 -2.78
C GLU A 87 -15.20 -0.50 -2.74
N GLU A 88 -16.35 -0.84 -2.16
CA GLU A 88 -16.80 -2.23 -2.00
C GLU A 88 -17.02 -2.97 -3.34
N HIS A 89 -17.23 -2.24 -4.44
CA HIS A 89 -17.34 -2.83 -5.78
C HIS A 89 -15.98 -3.27 -6.35
N TRP A 90 -14.89 -2.70 -5.84
CA TRP A 90 -13.54 -2.88 -6.37
C TRP A 90 -12.62 -3.61 -5.39
N VAL A 91 -12.82 -3.41 -4.10
CA VAL A 91 -11.97 -3.92 -3.02
C VAL A 91 -12.80 -4.85 -2.13
N ASN A 92 -12.27 -6.04 -1.87
CA ASN A 92 -12.84 -6.93 -0.87
C ASN A 92 -12.32 -6.51 0.51
N THR A 93 -12.99 -5.55 1.13
CA THR A 93 -12.62 -4.97 2.43
C THR A 93 -12.59 -6.01 3.56
N SER A 94 -13.40 -7.07 3.48
CA SER A 94 -13.40 -8.16 4.48
C SER A 94 -12.10 -8.97 4.53
N LYS A 95 -11.28 -8.88 3.47
CA LYS A 95 -9.96 -9.53 3.39
C LYS A 95 -8.79 -8.56 3.59
N ALA A 96 -9.07 -7.28 3.80
CA ALA A 96 -8.03 -6.29 4.04
C ALA A 96 -7.37 -6.54 5.41
N LEU A 97 -6.03 -6.61 5.42
CA LEU A 97 -5.24 -6.64 6.65
C LEU A 97 -4.50 -5.32 6.80
N ALA A 98 -4.50 -4.77 8.02
CA ALA A 98 -3.80 -3.54 8.36
C ALA A 98 -2.70 -3.82 9.39
N THR A 99 -1.57 -3.15 9.24
CA THR A 99 -0.47 -3.15 10.22
C THR A 99 0.06 -1.72 10.37
N VAL A 100 0.62 -1.42 11.53
CA VAL A 100 1.23 -0.13 11.85
C VAL A 100 2.60 -0.40 12.46
N GLY A 101 3.63 0.27 11.95
CA GLY A 101 5.00 0.09 12.41
C GLY A 101 5.94 1.14 11.84
N TYR A 102 7.24 0.89 12.01
CA TYR A 102 8.31 1.76 11.52
C TYR A 102 9.02 1.11 10.34
N ALA A 103 9.25 1.88 9.27
CA ALA A 103 10.13 1.51 8.19
C ALA A 103 11.52 2.11 8.44
N THR A 104 12.52 1.26 8.73
CA THR A 104 13.92 1.69 8.82
C THR A 104 14.65 1.27 7.55
N GLN A 105 15.13 2.24 6.80
CA GLN A 105 15.91 1.98 5.60
C GLN A 105 17.37 1.73 5.95
N TYR A 106 18.00 0.73 5.33
CA TYR A 106 19.42 0.40 5.52
C TYR A 106 20.26 0.49 4.25
N LEU A 107 19.61 0.48 3.08
CA LEU A 107 20.23 0.63 1.77
C LEU A 107 19.38 1.60 0.94
N LEU A 108 20.02 2.66 0.45
CA LEU A 108 19.39 3.64 -0.43
C LEU A 108 19.46 3.19 -1.90
N PRO A 109 18.55 3.68 -2.78
CA PRO A 109 18.65 3.43 -4.22
C PRO A 109 19.97 3.92 -4.85
N SER A 110 20.67 4.84 -4.18
CA SER A 110 22.02 5.30 -4.56
C SER A 110 23.11 4.25 -4.33
N GLY A 111 22.84 3.16 -3.60
CA GLY A 111 23.81 2.17 -3.16
C GLY A 111 24.47 2.48 -1.81
N GLU A 112 24.14 3.62 -1.20
CA GLU A 112 24.65 4.01 0.12
C GLU A 112 23.99 3.17 1.24
N THR A 113 24.82 2.69 2.18
CA THR A 113 24.35 2.03 3.40
C THR A 113 24.14 3.06 4.52
N VAL A 114 23.00 2.96 5.20
CA VAL A 114 22.59 3.88 6.26
C VAL A 114 22.09 3.09 7.48
N ASN A 115 22.05 3.72 8.66
CA ASN A 115 21.52 3.13 9.90
C ASN A 115 22.17 1.81 10.38
N LEU A 116 23.33 1.43 9.84
CA LEU A 116 24.11 0.30 10.34
C LEU A 116 24.94 0.70 11.56
N PRO A 117 25.18 -0.22 12.52
CA PRO A 117 26.17 -0.02 13.56
C PRO A 117 27.56 0.28 12.95
N LYS A 118 28.33 1.11 13.64
CA LYS A 118 29.75 1.34 13.33
C LYS A 118 30.61 0.18 13.78
#